data_AF-A0AAD4K894-F1
#
_entry.id   AF-A0AAD4K894-F1
#
_cell.length_a   1.000
_cell.length_b   1.000
_cell.length_c   1.000
_cell.angle_alpha   90.00
_cell.angle_beta   90.00
_cell.angle_gamma   90.00
#
_symmetry.space_group_name_H-M   'P 1'
#
loop_
_entity.id
_entity.type
_entity.pdbx_description
1 polymer ?
#
loop_
_entity_poly.entity_id
_entity_poly.type
_entity_poly.pdbx_seq_one_letter_code
_entity_poly.pdbx_strand_id
1 'polypeptide(L)'
;MMKQALFCSALLMLLYTVLIDAQSSTTSDPNSSNSRPRLCVLWPNCNLNSVNNVCGRYGRSNLCKRFKNSCLLLFEACVNSVAYTPVPLSMCSGIPVGTRRRCAGTSTSTLTSS
;
A
#
# COMPACT_ATOMS: atom_id res chain seq x y z
N MET A 1 -31.74 -42.37 -22.99
CA MET A 1 -31.28 -40.96 -22.99
C MET A 1 -31.69 -40.28 -21.67
N MET A 2 -30.95 -40.48 -20.58
CA MET A 2 -31.23 -39.83 -19.27
C MET A 2 -29.97 -39.64 -18.40
N LYS A 3 -28.76 -39.61 -18.99
CA LYS A 3 -27.50 -39.41 -18.24
C LYS A 3 -26.97 -37.97 -18.28
N GLN A 4 -27.42 -37.14 -19.22
CA GLN A 4 -26.96 -35.75 -19.35
C GLN A 4 -27.68 -34.77 -18.41
N ALA A 5 -28.87 -35.11 -17.90
CA ALA A 5 -29.62 -34.23 -17.00
C ALA A 5 -29.09 -34.22 -15.55
N LEU A 6 -28.40 -35.28 -15.10
CA LEU A 6 -27.86 -35.34 -13.73
C LEU A 6 -26.62 -34.47 -13.51
N PHE A 7 -25.79 -34.29 -14.54
CA PHE A 7 -24.53 -33.53 -14.40
C PHE A 7 -24.76 -32.02 -14.27
N CYS A 8 -25.79 -31.46 -14.91
CA CYS A 8 -26.09 -30.03 -14.80
C CYS A 8 -26.59 -29.62 -13.40
N SER A 9 -27.34 -30.48 -12.72
CA SER A 9 -27.89 -30.18 -11.39
C SER A 9 -26.81 -30.14 -10.30
N ALA A 10 -25.81 -31.04 -10.39
CA ALA A 10 -24.69 -31.06 -9.46
C ALA A 10 -23.76 -29.84 -9.59
N LEU A 11 -23.57 -29.33 -10.82
CA LEU A 11 -22.73 -28.15 -11.06
C LEU A 11 -23.36 -26.86 -10.50
N LEU A 12 -24.69 -26.74 -10.56
CA LEU A 12 -25.43 -25.59 -10.02
C LEU A 12 -25.37 -25.52 -8.49
N MET A 13 -25.35 -26.65 -7.79
CA MET A 13 -25.24 -26.70 -6.33
C MET A 13 -23.83 -26.31 -5.84
N LEU A 14 -22.77 -26.61 -6.60
CA LEU A 14 -21.39 -26.23 -6.28
C LEU A 14 -21.11 -24.73 -6.46
N LEU A 15 -21.82 -24.06 -7.36
CA LEU A 15 -21.68 -22.61 -7.56
C LEU A 15 -22.32 -21.79 -6.42
N TYR A 16 -23.31 -22.35 -5.71
CA TYR A 16 -24.02 -21.63 -4.66
C TYR A 16 -23.26 -21.56 -3.33
N THR A 17 -22.32 -22.47 -3.07
CA THR A 17 -21.57 -22.52 -1.80
C THR A 17 -20.38 -21.58 -1.75
N VAL A 18 -19.99 -20.94 -2.85
CA VAL A 18 -18.85 -20.01 -2.91
C VAL A 18 -19.23 -18.57 -2.50
N LEU A 19 -20.51 -18.27 -2.31
CA LEU A 19 -21.01 -16.91 -2.05
C LEU A 19 -21.24 -16.56 -0.57
N ILE A 20 -20.94 -17.47 0.38
CA ILE A 20 -21.18 -17.24 1.82
C ILE A 20 -19.87 -17.37 2.61
N ASP A 21 -18.93 -16.44 2.41
CA ASP A 21 -17.83 -16.24 3.37
C ASP A 21 -17.38 -14.77 3.43
N ALA A 22 -18.34 -13.87 3.41
CA ALA A 22 -18.12 -12.44 3.64
C ALA A 22 -19.00 -11.97 4.80
N GLN A 23 -18.70 -12.42 6.02
CA GLN A 23 -18.94 -11.67 7.25
C GLN A 23 -18.42 -12.40 8.49
N SER A 24 -18.08 -11.61 9.52
CA SER A 24 -17.67 -11.98 10.89
C SER A 24 -16.14 -12.13 11.06
N SER A 25 -15.44 -11.57 12.05
CA SER A 25 -15.81 -10.91 13.31
C SER A 25 -14.66 -9.99 13.75
N THR A 26 -14.93 -8.77 14.20
CA THR A 26 -13.93 -7.93 14.89
C THR A 26 -14.10 -8.05 16.40
N THR A 27 -13.68 -9.17 16.97
CA THR A 27 -13.36 -9.26 18.40
C THR A 27 -12.03 -8.56 18.65
N SER A 28 -12.05 -7.51 19.46
CA SER A 28 -10.89 -6.66 19.76
C SER A 28 -10.23 -7.14 21.04
N ASP A 29 -9.28 -8.07 20.95
CA ASP A 29 -8.41 -8.43 22.08
C ASP A 29 -7.17 -7.49 22.13
N PRO A 30 -6.82 -6.95 23.32
CA PRO A 30 -5.83 -5.87 23.43
C PRO A 30 -4.38 -6.32 23.69
N ASN A 31 -4.03 -7.61 23.70
CA ASN A 31 -2.69 -8.01 24.15
C ASN A 31 -2.14 -9.30 23.50
N SER A 32 -1.88 -9.26 22.19
CA SER A 32 -1.13 -10.30 21.47
C SER A 32 -0.27 -9.66 20.39
N SER A 33 0.97 -10.13 20.25
CA SER A 33 2.00 -9.69 19.28
C SER A 33 1.38 -9.35 17.91
N ASN A 34 1.28 -8.05 17.64
CA ASN A 34 0.25 -7.42 16.81
C ASN A 34 0.33 -7.74 15.31
N SER A 35 0.00 -8.96 14.93
CA SER A 35 -0.21 -9.43 13.56
C SER A 35 -1.62 -9.09 13.08
N ARG A 36 -2.09 -7.87 13.35
CA ARG A 36 -3.40 -7.42 12.88
C ARG A 36 -3.31 -7.23 11.36
N PRO A 37 -4.21 -7.84 10.57
CA PRO A 37 -4.26 -7.57 9.14
C PRO A 37 -4.48 -6.06 8.95
N ARG A 38 -3.56 -5.42 8.23
CA ARG A 38 -3.69 -4.01 7.88
C ARG A 38 -4.53 -3.90 6.62
N LEU A 39 -5.72 -3.32 6.75
CA LEU A 39 -6.57 -3.04 5.60
C LEU A 39 -6.12 -1.74 4.93
N CYS A 40 -5.58 -1.86 3.72
CA CYS A 40 -5.16 -0.72 2.91
C CYS A 40 -6.27 -0.32 1.94
N VAL A 41 -7.12 0.62 2.36
CA VAL A 41 -8.15 1.18 1.50
C VAL A 41 -7.51 2.22 0.57
N LEU A 42 -7.38 1.86 -0.71
CA LEU A 42 -7.03 2.80 -1.76
C LEU A 42 -8.30 3.53 -2.22
N TRP A 43 -8.15 4.78 -2.64
CA TRP A 43 -9.28 5.55 -3.16
C TRP A 43 -9.85 4.90 -4.43
N PRO A 44 -11.18 4.95 -4.67
CA PRO A 44 -11.82 4.23 -5.77
C PRO A 44 -11.32 4.65 -7.16
N ASN A 45 -10.83 5.88 -7.32
CA ASN A 45 -10.29 6.41 -8.59
C ASN A 45 -8.74 6.38 -8.63
N CYS A 46 -8.14 5.50 -7.86
CA CYS A 46 -6.70 5.41 -7.73
C CYS A 46 -6.07 4.74 -8.97
N ASN A 47 -5.65 5.57 -9.94
CA ASN A 47 -4.97 5.07 -11.14
C ASN A 47 -3.49 4.77 -10.86
N LEU A 48 -3.18 3.49 -10.60
CA LEU A 48 -1.81 2.99 -10.39
C LEU A 48 -0.88 3.23 -11.59
N ASN A 49 -1.43 3.38 -12.79
CA ASN A 49 -0.66 3.61 -14.02
C ASN A 49 -0.38 5.08 -14.29
N SER A 50 -1.09 6.00 -13.62
CA SER A 50 -0.88 7.44 -13.78
C SER A 50 0.55 7.84 -13.42
N VAL A 51 1.10 8.77 -14.21
CA VAL A 51 2.44 9.33 -14.03
C VAL A 51 2.29 10.74 -13.45
N ASN A 52 2.10 10.83 -12.15
CA ASN A 52 2.09 12.09 -11.42
C ASN A 52 3.06 11.99 -10.24
N ASN A 53 4.33 12.23 -10.52
CA ASN A 53 5.39 11.92 -9.56
C ASN A 53 5.19 12.67 -8.24
N VAL A 54 5.23 11.94 -7.12
CA VAL A 54 5.17 12.52 -5.77
C VAL A 54 6.39 12.11 -4.96
N CYS A 55 6.66 12.84 -3.88
CA CYS A 55 7.74 12.53 -2.96
C CYS A 55 7.16 12.18 -1.59
N GLY A 56 7.70 11.13 -0.97
CA GLY A 56 7.35 10.75 0.40
C GLY A 56 8.60 10.68 1.26
N ARG A 57 8.55 11.29 2.45
CA ARG A 57 9.57 11.16 3.49
C ARG A 57 9.32 9.91 4.32
N TYR A 58 10.35 9.11 4.54
CA TYR A 58 10.29 7.86 5.28
C TYR A 58 10.31 8.11 6.79
N GLY A 59 9.16 8.02 7.44
CA GLY A 59 8.99 8.29 8.87
C GLY A 59 9.56 9.65 9.28
N ARG A 60 10.36 9.66 10.35
CA ARG A 60 11.05 10.87 10.84
C ARG A 60 12.48 11.02 10.31
N SER A 61 12.93 10.10 9.46
CA SER A 61 14.30 10.09 8.92
C SER A 61 14.50 11.11 7.79
N ASN A 62 15.75 11.40 7.43
CA ASN A 62 16.07 12.25 6.28
C ASN A 62 16.09 11.48 4.95
N LEU A 63 15.32 10.40 4.86
CA LEU A 63 15.20 9.58 3.67
C LEU A 63 13.90 9.92 2.95
N CYS A 64 14.00 10.17 1.65
CA CYS A 64 12.88 10.41 0.76
C CYS A 64 12.84 9.32 -0.31
N LYS A 65 11.63 8.96 -0.74
CA LYS A 65 11.38 8.09 -1.88
C LYS A 65 10.52 8.82 -2.88
N ARG A 66 10.89 8.76 -4.15
CA ARG A 66 10.06 9.28 -5.24
C ARG A 66 9.12 8.19 -5.71
N PHE A 67 7.83 8.49 -5.76
CA PHE A 67 6.78 7.58 -6.21
C PHE A 67 6.23 8.05 -7.55
N LYS A 68 5.77 7.12 -8.37
CA LYS A 68 5.16 7.42 -9.68
C LYS A 68 3.85 8.20 -9.54
N ASN A 69 3.12 7.97 -8.44
CA ASN A 69 1.85 8.62 -8.11
C ASN A 69 1.56 8.55 -6.60
N SER A 70 0.56 9.32 -6.17
CA SER A 70 0.06 9.36 -4.78
C SER A 70 -0.51 8.02 -4.31
N CYS A 71 -1.11 7.27 -5.23
CA CYS A 71 -1.62 5.93 -4.99
C CYS A 71 -0.57 4.96 -4.45
N LEU A 72 0.59 4.90 -5.11
CA LEU A 72 1.70 4.05 -4.67
C LEU A 72 2.29 4.52 -3.35
N LEU A 73 2.30 5.83 -3.08
CA LEU A 73 2.71 6.36 -1.77
C LEU A 73 1.76 5.86 -0.67
N LEU A 74 0.45 5.99 -0.86
CA LEU A 74 -0.56 5.54 0.11
C LEU A 74 -0.50 4.03 0.34
N PHE A 75 -0.38 3.26 -0.75
CA PHE A 75 -0.20 1.82 -0.69
C PHE A 75 1.03 1.45 0.14
N GLU A 76 2.18 2.02 -0.19
CA GLU A 76 3.43 1.70 0.50
C GLU A 76 3.45 2.19 1.95
N ALA A 77 2.80 3.32 2.24
CA ALA A 77 2.63 3.83 3.61
C ALA A 77 1.72 2.93 4.47
N CYS A 78 0.75 2.26 3.86
CA CYS A 78 -0.14 1.35 4.56
C CYS A 78 0.51 -0.03 4.81
N VAL A 79 1.14 -0.60 3.77
CA VAL A 79 1.74 -1.94 3.84
C VAL A 79 3.00 -1.96 4.70
N ASN A 80 3.77 -0.87 4.75
CA ASN A 80 4.98 -0.82 5.58
C ASN A 80 4.70 -0.43 7.03
N SER A 81 5.53 -0.94 7.92
CA SER A 81 5.54 -0.55 9.34
C SER A 81 5.89 0.92 9.55
N VAL A 82 6.67 1.51 8.64
CA VAL A 82 7.06 2.93 8.67
C VAL A 82 6.29 3.68 7.60
N ALA A 83 5.47 4.64 8.04
CA ALA A 83 4.66 5.46 7.16
C ALA A 83 5.52 6.42 6.33
N TYR A 84 5.13 6.65 5.08
CA TYR A 84 5.64 7.76 4.28
C TYR A 84 4.76 8.98 4.46
N THR A 85 5.37 10.12 4.74
CA THR A 85 4.67 11.41 4.80
C THR A 85 4.84 12.12 3.46
N PRO A 86 3.76 12.57 2.78
CA PRO A 86 3.89 13.32 1.54
C PRO A 86 4.66 14.62 1.80
N VAL A 87 5.64 14.92 0.94
CA VAL A 87 6.47 16.12 0.99
C VAL A 87 6.58 16.73 -0.41
N PRO A 88 7.03 18.00 -0.53
CA PRO A 88 7.23 18.63 -1.83
C PRO A 88 8.14 17.80 -2.74
N LEU A 89 7.83 17.76 -4.04
CA LEU A 89 8.62 16.98 -5.02
C LEU A 89 10.09 17.43 -5.06
N SER A 90 10.36 18.70 -4.72
CA SER A 90 11.71 19.25 -4.59
C SER A 90 12.59 18.50 -3.59
N MET A 91 12.02 17.89 -2.54
CA MET A 91 12.75 17.05 -1.58
C MET A 91 13.23 15.72 -2.19
N CYS A 92 12.69 15.34 -3.35
CA CYS A 92 13.14 14.19 -4.13
C CYS A 92 13.98 14.61 -5.35
N SER A 93 14.53 15.84 -5.38
CA SER A 93 15.43 16.27 -6.45
C SER A 93 16.62 15.32 -6.56
N GLY A 94 16.92 14.86 -7.78
CA GLY A 94 17.98 13.87 -8.04
C GLY A 94 17.65 12.43 -7.59
N ILE A 95 16.44 12.15 -7.08
CA ILE A 95 16.01 10.80 -6.71
C ILE A 95 15.19 10.19 -7.87
N PRO A 96 15.66 9.07 -8.47
CA PRO A 96 14.87 8.31 -9.44
C PRO A 96 13.57 7.76 -8.84
N VAL A 97 12.53 7.64 -9.66
CA VAL A 97 11.24 7.03 -9.25
C VAL A 97 11.49 5.60 -8.76
N GLY A 98 10.85 5.22 -7.65
CA GLY A 98 10.97 3.90 -7.03
C GLY A 98 12.17 3.75 -6.09
N THR A 99 13.07 4.74 -6.03
CA THR A 99 14.27 4.65 -5.18
C THR A 99 14.16 5.51 -3.93
N ARG A 100 14.71 5.01 -2.82
CA ARG A 100 14.82 5.72 -1.54
C ARG A 100 16.25 6.26 -1.39
N ARG A 101 16.40 7.57 -1.16
CA ARG A 101 17.69 8.27 -0.98
C ARG A 101 17.54 9.37 0.07
N ARG A 102 18.61 10.10 0.39
CA ARG A 102 18.50 11.28 1.26
C ARG A 102 17.65 12.36 0.59
N CYS A 103 16.80 13.01 1.37
CA CYS A 103 15.98 14.12 0.88
C CYS A 103 16.88 15.28 0.43
N ALA A 104 16.64 15.83 -0.75
CA ALA A 104 17.24 17.10 -1.17
C ALA A 104 16.79 18.22 -0.21
N GLY A 105 17.73 19.06 0.21
CA GLY A 105 17.50 20.09 1.24
C GLY A 105 17.74 19.64 2.68
N THR A 106 18.06 18.36 2.92
CA THR A 106 18.63 17.91 4.20
C THR A 106 20.16 17.92 4.19
N SER A 107 20.76 18.76 3.33
CA SER A 107 22.18 19.10 3.41
C SER A 107 22.46 19.42 4.86
N THR A 108 23.11 18.49 5.53
CA THR A 108 23.74 18.73 6.81
C THR A 108 24.62 19.93 6.51
N SER A 109 24.34 21.06 7.15
CA SER A 109 25.34 22.09 7.30
C SER A 109 26.58 21.35 7.77
N THR A 110 27.54 21.17 6.88
CA THR A 110 28.88 20.75 7.25
C THR A 110 29.34 21.86 8.18
N LEU A 111 29.19 21.64 9.49
CA LEU A 111 29.90 22.40 10.49
C LEU A 111 31.36 22.05 10.27
N THR A 112 32.00 22.77 9.35
CA THR A 112 33.45 22.84 9.24
C THR A 112 33.92 23.60 10.48
N SER A 113 34.07 22.88 11.58
CA SER A 113 34.87 23.32 12.72
C SER A 113 36.26 22.73 12.54
N SER A 114 37.19 23.50 12.00
CA SER A 114 38.63 23.28 12.07
C SER A 114 39.31 24.63 12.04
#